data_AF-A0A6N7P1E3-F1
#
_entry.id   AF-A0A6N7P1E3-F1
#
_cell.length_a   1.000
_cell.length_b   1.000
_cell.length_c   1.000
_cell.angle_alpha   90.00
_cell.angle_beta   90.00
_cell.angle_gamma   90.00
#
_symmetry.space_group_name_H-M   'P 1'
#
loop_
_entity.id
_entity.type
_entity.pdbx_description
1 polymer ?
#
loop_
_entity_poly.entity_id
_entity_poly.type
_entity_poly.pdbx_seq_one_letter_code
_entity_poly.pdbx_strand_id
1 'polypeptide(L)'
;MDQSKRMIPAILGAGLIAGIYVLIVQYALKDYIAWRSPGFLLGLVAIPIVLNRDPLQKKSLRFYYAALLCCILAWILPVKTLLYASVVMGICFLIDNVLGKINLLPVLAMVLMAPICDYITNIFTFPIRLQLTAWAGTLLQISGVAANVEGNTIFFEGNEFSVDAACMGLNMMITSMLCGIMILGFYQKKMNVRLNFFKVTVLMGIIALLNIIANLFRMILLVMFVILPEDAMHGYTGIMCLAVYVILPLIWLIPWLVKHWGKIKTETAPAEPVNSLQVIMAHVCLAACVGMVAWKTMLPGIQQVNPAVLPAVEGFKVTSMDNNVIKVENDTALIYVKTIPGFYYSDHHPTICWRGSGFEFKHIKEEKIAGKTISTSILQKGTERLYTAWWYDNGTKQTGSQLDWRWDALIHRTRYAIVNVSTENRETLEKEVARLLQPEQNIVTALLH
;
A
#
# COMPACT_ATOMS: atom_id res chain seq x y z
N MET A 1 -45.60 16.90 -6.10
CA MET A 1 -45.01 18.27 -6.04
C MET A 1 -44.29 18.54 -4.72
N ASP A 2 -44.84 18.15 -3.57
CA ASP A 2 -44.25 18.47 -2.24
C ASP A 2 -42.93 17.75 -1.92
N GLN A 3 -42.72 16.53 -2.42
CA GLN A 3 -41.44 15.83 -2.30
C GLN A 3 -40.30 16.54 -3.06
N SER A 4 -40.58 17.12 -4.23
CA SER A 4 -39.57 17.82 -5.04
C SER A 4 -39.04 19.09 -4.36
N LYS A 5 -39.91 19.84 -3.67
CA LYS A 5 -39.54 21.06 -2.93
C LYS A 5 -38.66 20.78 -1.72
N ARG A 6 -38.79 19.60 -1.09
CA ARG A 6 -37.93 19.18 0.04
C ARG A 6 -36.60 18.57 -0.41
N MET A 7 -36.52 18.04 -1.63
CA MET A 7 -35.29 17.41 -2.14
C MET A 7 -34.23 18.43 -2.57
N ILE A 8 -34.61 19.56 -3.17
CA ILE A 8 -33.66 20.55 -3.70
C ILE A 8 -32.74 21.12 -2.59
N PRO A 9 -33.26 21.61 -1.44
CA PRO A 9 -32.41 22.14 -0.37
C PRO A 9 -31.49 21.07 0.23
N ALA A 10 -31.97 19.83 0.34
CA ALA A 10 -31.18 18.71 0.86
C ALA A 10 -30.01 18.37 -0.07
N ILE A 11 -30.23 18.40 -1.39
CA ILE A 11 -29.18 18.17 -2.39
C ILE A 11 -28.18 19.32 -2.39
N LEU A 12 -28.63 20.58 -2.32
CA LEU A 12 -27.75 21.75 -2.25
C LEU A 12 -26.89 21.74 -0.98
N GLY A 13 -27.49 21.47 0.18
CA GLY A 13 -26.77 21.35 1.44
C GLY A 13 -25.75 20.21 1.43
N ALA A 14 -26.12 19.05 0.88
CA ALA A 14 -25.20 17.94 0.71
C ALA A 14 -24.06 18.28 -0.26
N GLY A 15 -24.34 19.00 -1.35
CA GLY A 15 -23.33 19.48 -2.29
C GLY A 15 -22.30 20.40 -1.62
N LEU A 16 -22.76 21.31 -0.76
CA LEU A 16 -21.87 22.21 -0.01
C LEU A 16 -20.99 21.43 0.97
N ILE A 17 -21.56 20.48 1.72
CA ILE A 17 -20.80 19.60 2.63
C ILE A 17 -19.79 18.75 1.86
N ALA A 18 -20.17 18.20 0.71
CA ALA A 18 -19.26 17.46 -0.17
C ALA A 18 -18.10 18.34 -0.63
N GLY A 19 -18.37 19.61 -0.99
CA GLY A 19 -17.36 20.60 -1.33
C GLY A 19 -16.33 20.80 -0.21
N ILE A 20 -16.77 20.87 1.05
CA ILE A 20 -15.87 20.98 2.20
C ILE A 20 -14.94 19.75 2.30
N TYR A 21 -15.47 18.53 2.17
CA TYR A 21 -14.63 17.33 2.18
C TYR A 21 -13.64 17.31 1.01
N VAL A 22 -14.04 17.76 -0.19
CA VAL A 22 -13.14 17.87 -1.35
C VAL A 22 -12.03 18.88 -1.08
N LEU A 23 -12.33 20.03 -0.47
CA LEU A 23 -11.32 21.02 -0.09
C LEU A 23 -10.33 20.45 0.93
N ILE A 24 -10.80 19.70 1.92
CA ILE A 24 -9.93 19.01 2.88
C ILE A 24 -9.02 18.01 2.17
N VAL A 25 -9.54 17.22 1.23
CA VAL A 25 -8.74 16.26 0.44
C VAL A 25 -7.67 16.99 -0.37
N GLN A 26 -8.03 18.08 -1.05
CA GLN A 26 -7.07 18.86 -1.83
C GLN A 26 -6.02 19.56 -0.95
N TYR A 27 -6.40 20.00 0.25
CA TYR A 27 -5.48 20.66 1.17
C TYR A 27 -4.50 19.67 1.81
N ALA A 28 -4.98 18.56 2.36
CA ALA A 28 -4.19 17.69 3.24
C ALA A 28 -3.78 16.34 2.62
N LEU A 29 -4.45 15.90 1.55
CA LEU A 29 -4.27 14.57 0.95
C LEU A 29 -3.85 14.61 -0.52
N LYS A 30 -3.53 15.79 -1.09
CA LYS A 30 -3.13 15.95 -2.50
C LYS A 30 -1.98 15.03 -2.89
N ASP A 31 -0.91 15.02 -2.10
CA ASP A 31 0.29 14.21 -2.38
C ASP A 31 0.17 12.78 -1.84
N TYR A 32 -0.84 12.52 -1.00
CA TYR A 32 -1.12 11.18 -0.52
C TYR A 32 -1.82 10.38 -1.63
N ILE A 33 -2.90 10.93 -2.21
CA ILE A 33 -3.70 10.23 -3.21
C ILE A 33 -2.96 10.16 -4.54
N ALA A 34 -2.72 8.94 -5.03
CA ALA A 34 -2.19 8.71 -6.36
C ALA A 34 -3.30 8.87 -7.43
N TRP A 35 -3.67 10.12 -7.74
CA TRP A 35 -4.81 10.46 -8.63
C TRP A 35 -4.79 9.79 -10.00
N ARG A 36 -3.59 9.47 -10.50
CA ARG A 36 -3.38 8.84 -11.82
C ARG A 36 -3.20 7.33 -11.73
N SER A 37 -3.24 6.74 -10.54
CA SER A 37 -3.06 5.29 -10.42
C SER A 37 -4.26 4.56 -11.04
N PRO A 38 -4.02 3.43 -11.73
CA PRO A 38 -5.11 2.61 -12.25
C PRO A 38 -6.08 2.16 -11.16
N GLY A 39 -5.57 1.87 -9.95
CA GLY A 39 -6.39 1.50 -8.79
C GLY A 39 -7.36 2.62 -8.38
N PHE A 40 -6.89 3.87 -8.34
CA PHE A 40 -7.74 5.01 -8.02
C PHE A 40 -8.83 5.23 -9.09
N LEU A 41 -8.44 5.24 -10.36
CA LEU A 41 -9.36 5.45 -11.49
C LEU A 41 -10.41 4.33 -11.58
N LEU A 42 -9.97 3.08 -11.44
CA LEU A 42 -10.88 1.93 -11.45
C LEU A 42 -11.80 1.93 -10.23
N GLY A 43 -11.31 2.35 -9.07
CA GLY A 43 -12.12 2.50 -7.87
C GLY A 43 -13.22 3.55 -8.03
N LEU A 44 -12.93 4.68 -8.67
CA LEU A 44 -13.94 5.68 -9.02
C LEU A 44 -15.05 5.10 -9.90
N VAL A 45 -14.70 4.25 -10.86
CA VAL A 45 -15.69 3.53 -11.70
C VAL A 45 -16.43 2.46 -10.88
N ALA A 46 -15.75 1.78 -9.96
CA ALA A 46 -16.34 0.72 -9.15
C ALA A 46 -17.42 1.25 -8.19
N ILE A 47 -17.22 2.40 -7.57
CA ILE A 47 -18.15 2.99 -6.58
C ILE A 47 -19.61 3.01 -7.08
N PRO A 48 -19.97 3.65 -8.22
CA PRO A 48 -21.36 3.66 -8.70
C PRO A 48 -21.88 2.27 -9.07
N ILE A 49 -21.02 1.39 -9.60
CA ILE A 49 -21.37 0.02 -9.98
C ILE A 49 -21.74 -0.80 -8.73
N VAL A 50 -21.03 -0.63 -7.62
CA VAL A 50 -21.23 -1.45 -6.41
C VAL A 50 -22.15 -0.81 -5.38
N LEU A 51 -22.48 0.47 -5.55
CA LEU A 51 -23.41 1.21 -4.71
C LEU A 51 -24.82 0.63 -4.82
N ASN A 52 -25.27 -0.04 -3.76
CA ASN A 52 -26.63 -0.53 -3.61
C ASN A 52 -27.28 0.22 -2.43
N ARG A 53 -28.30 1.01 -2.74
CA ARG A 53 -29.02 1.84 -1.77
C ARG A 53 -30.28 1.16 -1.25
N ASP A 54 -30.60 1.47 -0.01
CA ASP A 54 -31.85 1.09 0.61
C ASP A 54 -32.57 2.36 1.11
N PRO A 55 -33.45 2.97 0.29
CA PRO A 55 -34.10 4.22 0.64
C PRO A 55 -35.12 4.06 1.77
N LEU A 56 -35.59 2.84 2.04
CA LEU A 56 -36.61 2.56 3.06
C LEU A 56 -36.00 2.33 4.46
N GLN A 57 -34.70 2.03 4.53
CA GLN A 57 -34.02 1.79 5.80
C GLN A 57 -33.64 3.08 6.53
N LYS A 58 -33.68 3.01 7.87
CA LYS A 58 -33.30 4.11 8.77
C LYS A 58 -31.88 4.57 8.47
N LYS A 59 -31.71 5.89 8.32
CA LYS A 59 -30.39 6.54 8.19
C LYS A 59 -29.53 6.11 9.38
N SER A 60 -28.30 5.70 9.11
CA SER A 60 -27.43 5.11 10.13
C SER A 60 -26.29 6.06 10.49
N LEU A 61 -26.08 6.28 11.80
CA LEU A 61 -24.91 7.02 12.30
C LEU A 61 -23.62 6.17 12.31
N ARG A 62 -23.64 4.93 11.79
CA ARG A 62 -22.47 4.03 11.79
C ARG A 62 -21.22 4.66 11.17
N PHE A 63 -21.39 5.38 10.06
CA PHE A 63 -20.26 6.02 9.36
C PHE A 63 -19.80 7.30 10.06
N TYR A 64 -20.70 8.00 10.74
CA TYR A 64 -20.34 9.13 11.60
C TYR A 64 -19.43 8.68 12.74
N TYR A 65 -19.82 7.63 13.48
CA TYR A 65 -19.00 7.12 14.59
C TYR A 65 -17.68 6.52 14.10
N ALA A 66 -17.68 5.82 12.95
CA ALA A 66 -16.45 5.33 12.33
C ALA A 66 -15.52 6.48 11.94
N ALA A 67 -16.05 7.55 11.32
CA ALA A 67 -15.27 8.73 10.95
C ALA A 67 -14.71 9.46 12.18
N LEU A 68 -15.50 9.58 13.25
CA LEU A 68 -15.08 10.19 14.51
C LEU A 68 -13.97 9.37 15.20
N LEU A 69 -14.11 8.04 15.22
CA LEU A 69 -13.06 7.14 15.72
C LEU A 69 -11.77 7.33 14.93
N CYS A 70 -11.84 7.37 13.59
CA CYS A 70 -10.68 7.67 12.74
C CYS A 70 -10.09 9.06 13.04
N CYS A 71 -10.92 10.07 13.32
CA CYS A 71 -10.43 11.41 13.72
C CYS A 71 -9.70 11.38 15.07
N ILE A 72 -10.23 10.68 16.07
CA ILE A 72 -9.59 10.53 17.38
C ILE A 72 -8.24 9.81 17.23
N LEU A 73 -8.22 8.72 16.47
CA LEU A 73 -6.99 7.98 16.19
C LEU A 73 -6.00 8.84 15.40
N ALA A 74 -6.46 9.60 14.39
CA ALA A 74 -5.63 10.51 13.62
C ALA A 74 -5.12 11.70 14.46
N TRP A 75 -5.86 12.09 15.49
CA TRP A 75 -5.38 13.11 16.43
C TRP A 75 -4.25 12.59 17.30
N ILE A 76 -4.32 11.33 17.74
CA ILE A 76 -3.27 10.69 18.54
C ILE A 76 -2.06 10.33 17.67
N LEU A 77 -2.31 9.80 16.47
CA LEU A 77 -1.35 9.37 15.48
C LEU A 77 -1.60 10.17 14.19
N PRO A 78 -0.93 11.31 13.98
CA PRO A 78 -1.16 12.22 12.85
C PRO A 78 -0.63 11.63 11.52
N VAL A 79 -1.27 10.55 11.05
CA VAL A 79 -0.95 9.85 9.81
C VAL A 79 -2.02 10.10 8.75
N LYS A 80 -1.59 10.38 7.52
CA LYS A 80 -2.49 10.69 6.39
C LYS A 80 -3.49 9.56 6.09
N THR A 81 -3.13 8.30 6.36
CA THR A 81 -4.03 7.14 6.18
C THR A 81 -5.29 7.22 7.06
N LEU A 82 -5.16 7.64 8.33
CA LEU A 82 -6.31 7.76 9.23
C LEU A 82 -7.19 8.97 8.86
N LEU A 83 -6.57 10.06 8.40
CA LEU A 83 -7.29 11.20 7.84
C LEU A 83 -8.03 10.83 6.55
N TYR A 84 -7.42 10.05 5.67
CA TYR A 84 -8.10 9.52 4.48
C TYR A 84 -9.31 8.66 4.86
N ALA A 85 -9.13 7.75 5.83
CA ALA A 85 -10.22 6.91 6.33
C ALA A 85 -11.36 7.74 6.94
N SER A 86 -11.07 8.80 7.71
CA SER A 86 -12.11 9.66 8.27
C SER A 86 -12.89 10.42 7.20
N VAL A 87 -12.22 10.92 6.16
CA VAL A 87 -12.86 11.53 4.99
C VAL A 87 -13.74 10.53 4.25
N VAL A 88 -13.24 9.33 3.94
CA VAL A 88 -14.01 8.28 3.26
C VAL A 88 -15.28 7.94 4.05
N MET A 89 -15.16 7.76 5.37
CA MET A 89 -16.32 7.49 6.23
C MET A 89 -17.27 8.69 6.31
N GLY A 90 -16.75 9.93 6.31
CA GLY A 90 -17.56 11.15 6.22
C GLY A 90 -18.35 11.24 4.91
N ILE A 91 -17.72 10.94 3.78
CA ILE A 91 -18.38 10.87 2.47
C ILE A 91 -19.43 9.74 2.46
N CYS A 92 -19.11 8.56 2.99
CA CYS A 92 -20.07 7.47 3.14
C CYS A 92 -21.27 7.88 4.00
N PHE A 93 -21.03 8.59 5.11
CA PHE A 93 -22.09 9.13 5.96
C PHE A 93 -22.96 10.13 5.19
N LEU A 94 -22.37 10.98 4.35
CA LEU A 94 -23.11 11.91 3.51
C LEU A 94 -23.99 11.17 2.50
N ILE A 95 -23.43 10.18 1.80
CA ILE A 95 -24.15 9.36 0.82
C ILE A 95 -25.29 8.58 1.52
N ASP A 96 -25.05 7.98 2.69
CA ASP A 96 -26.05 7.24 3.48
C ASP A 96 -27.25 8.13 3.87
N ASN A 97 -26.98 9.41 4.16
CA ASN A 97 -28.02 10.38 4.54
C ASN A 97 -28.82 10.94 3.36
N VAL A 98 -28.22 11.03 2.17
CA VAL A 98 -28.85 11.59 0.96
C VAL A 98 -29.55 10.52 0.13
N LEU A 99 -28.90 9.38 -0.07
CA LEU A 99 -29.38 8.30 -0.95
C LEU A 99 -30.04 7.14 -0.19
N GLY A 100 -29.98 7.14 1.15
CA GLY A 100 -30.41 6.04 1.99
C GLY A 100 -29.28 5.05 2.27
N LYS A 101 -29.57 4.02 3.06
CA LYS A 101 -28.53 3.15 3.62
C LYS A 101 -27.74 2.42 2.53
N ILE A 102 -26.42 2.62 2.51
CA ILE A 102 -25.53 2.00 1.51
C ILE A 102 -25.00 0.65 1.97
N ASN A 103 -24.64 -0.23 1.03
CA ASN A 103 -23.90 -1.46 1.34
C ASN A 103 -22.42 -1.16 1.66
N LEU A 104 -21.67 -2.18 2.08
CA LEU A 104 -20.24 -2.05 2.42
C LEU A 104 -19.32 -2.00 1.19
N LEU A 105 -19.76 -2.49 0.03
CA LEU A 105 -18.90 -2.59 -1.16
C LEU A 105 -18.29 -1.26 -1.62
N PRO A 106 -19.01 -0.12 -1.64
CA PRO A 106 -18.41 1.18 -1.94
C PRO A 106 -17.30 1.58 -0.97
N VAL A 107 -17.48 1.25 0.32
CA VAL A 107 -16.45 1.50 1.34
C VAL A 107 -15.20 0.69 1.03
N LEU A 108 -15.37 -0.60 0.70
CA LEU A 108 -14.25 -1.46 0.33
C LEU A 108 -13.54 -0.96 -0.93
N ALA A 109 -14.28 -0.50 -1.94
CA ALA A 109 -13.71 0.10 -3.14
C ALA A 109 -12.89 1.36 -2.80
N MET A 110 -13.41 2.26 -1.96
CA MET A 110 -12.66 3.45 -1.51
C MET A 110 -11.44 3.10 -0.67
N VAL A 111 -11.51 2.06 0.18
CA VAL A 111 -10.32 1.57 0.91
C VAL A 111 -9.26 1.06 -0.05
N LEU A 112 -9.64 0.31 -1.09
CA LEU A 112 -8.70 -0.19 -2.10
C LEU A 112 -8.11 0.91 -3.00
N MET A 113 -8.75 2.07 -3.10
CA MET A 113 -8.20 3.27 -3.76
C MET A 113 -7.12 3.96 -2.91
N ALA A 114 -7.00 3.60 -1.63
CA ALA A 114 -6.06 4.24 -0.74
C ALA A 114 -4.61 3.77 -1.04
N PRO A 115 -3.63 4.68 -1.06
CA PRO A 115 -2.21 4.35 -1.19
C PRO A 115 -1.71 3.33 -0.16
N ILE A 116 -2.34 3.27 1.04
CA ILE A 116 -2.03 2.24 2.04
C ILE A 116 -2.15 0.82 1.49
N CYS A 117 -3.05 0.57 0.54
CA CYS A 117 -3.13 -0.72 -0.12
C CYS A 117 -1.90 -1.00 -0.97
N ASP A 118 -1.34 -0.01 -1.69
CA ASP A 118 -0.07 -0.17 -2.42
C ASP A 118 1.09 -0.46 -1.47
N TYR A 119 1.15 0.24 -0.33
CA TYR A 119 2.20 0.00 0.67
C TYR A 119 2.09 -1.40 1.29
N ILE A 120 0.91 -1.78 1.77
CA ILE A 120 0.63 -3.10 2.34
C ILE A 120 0.99 -4.18 1.32
N THR A 121 0.48 -4.05 0.09
CA THR A 121 0.76 -5.02 -0.96
C THR A 121 2.26 -5.08 -1.25
N ASN A 122 3.01 -3.99 -1.29
CA ASN A 122 4.47 -4.03 -1.51
C ASN A 122 5.22 -4.78 -0.40
N ILE A 123 4.85 -4.53 0.86
CA ILE A 123 5.47 -5.17 2.02
C ILE A 123 5.23 -6.68 2.00
N PHE A 124 3.97 -7.11 1.80
CA PHE A 124 3.63 -8.53 1.83
C PHE A 124 4.01 -9.27 0.54
N THR A 125 3.98 -8.60 -0.61
CA THR A 125 4.28 -9.24 -1.89
C THR A 125 5.77 -9.42 -2.11
N PHE A 126 6.66 -8.67 -1.44
CA PHE A 126 8.09 -8.84 -1.66
C PHE A 126 8.60 -10.26 -1.31
N PRO A 127 8.36 -10.81 -0.11
CA PRO A 127 8.74 -12.20 0.19
C PRO A 127 8.04 -13.21 -0.73
N ILE A 128 6.76 -12.95 -1.06
CA ILE A 128 6.00 -13.80 -1.98
C ILE A 128 6.67 -13.81 -3.36
N ARG A 129 7.12 -12.67 -3.90
CA ARG A 129 7.81 -12.60 -5.19
C ARG A 129 9.11 -13.38 -5.21
N LEU A 130 9.91 -13.31 -4.14
CA LEU A 130 11.12 -14.13 -4.04
C LEU A 130 10.79 -15.63 -4.10
N GLN A 131 9.76 -16.07 -3.37
CA GLN A 131 9.29 -17.45 -3.42
C GLN A 131 8.73 -17.84 -4.79
N LEU A 132 7.93 -16.98 -5.41
CA LEU A 132 7.36 -17.23 -6.73
C LEU A 132 8.45 -17.30 -7.81
N THR A 133 9.52 -16.50 -7.69
CA THR A 133 10.68 -16.54 -8.59
C THR A 133 11.38 -17.90 -8.47
N ALA A 134 11.60 -18.38 -7.25
CA ALA A 134 12.15 -19.70 -7.01
C ALA A 134 11.26 -20.80 -7.59
N TRP A 135 9.94 -20.75 -7.35
CA TRP A 135 8.99 -21.72 -7.91
C TRP A 135 8.94 -21.68 -9.44
N ALA A 136 8.98 -20.49 -10.04
CA ALA A 136 9.04 -20.33 -11.49
C ALA A 136 10.30 -21.00 -12.05
N GLY A 137 11.47 -20.77 -11.44
CA GLY A 137 12.70 -21.43 -11.82
C GLY A 137 12.63 -22.96 -11.75
N THR A 138 12.12 -23.50 -10.64
CA THR A 138 11.92 -24.95 -10.49
C THR A 138 10.99 -25.52 -11.56
N LEU A 139 9.87 -24.84 -11.85
CA LEU A 139 8.92 -25.29 -12.87
C LEU A 139 9.49 -25.22 -14.29
N LEU A 140 10.31 -24.20 -14.58
CA LEU A 140 11.05 -24.08 -15.84
C LEU A 140 12.06 -25.24 -15.99
N GLN A 141 12.84 -25.53 -14.95
CA GLN A 141 13.80 -26.64 -14.95
C GLN A 141 13.11 -28.00 -15.15
N ILE A 142 11.96 -28.23 -14.50
CA ILE A 142 11.14 -29.44 -14.72
C ILE A 142 10.68 -29.53 -16.19
N SER A 143 10.41 -28.40 -16.82
CA SER A 143 9.99 -28.32 -18.23
C SER A 143 11.17 -28.45 -19.22
N GLY A 144 12.38 -28.75 -18.74
CA GLY A 144 13.59 -28.89 -19.57
C GLY A 144 14.27 -27.58 -19.90
N VAL A 145 13.83 -26.45 -19.31
CA VAL A 145 14.41 -25.13 -19.53
C VAL A 145 15.54 -24.91 -18.54
N ALA A 146 16.77 -24.75 -19.03
CA ALA A 146 17.97 -24.52 -18.22
C ALA A 146 18.03 -23.08 -17.65
N ALA A 147 17.07 -22.74 -16.79
CA ALA A 147 17.00 -21.45 -16.12
C ALA A 147 17.75 -21.49 -14.79
N ASN A 148 18.56 -20.46 -14.50
CA ASN A 148 19.19 -20.27 -13.19
C ASN A 148 18.45 -19.16 -12.42
N VAL A 149 18.31 -19.30 -11.10
CA VAL A 149 17.62 -18.31 -10.26
C VAL A 149 18.57 -17.74 -9.22
N GLU A 150 18.66 -16.41 -9.16
CA GLU A 150 19.36 -15.70 -8.09
C GLU A 150 18.47 -14.58 -7.53
N GLY A 151 18.01 -14.75 -6.29
CA GLY A 151 17.15 -13.78 -5.62
C GLY A 151 15.83 -13.58 -6.37
N ASN A 152 15.56 -12.34 -6.76
CA ASN A 152 14.40 -11.96 -7.58
C ASN A 152 14.64 -12.06 -9.11
N THR A 153 15.76 -12.62 -9.56
CA THR A 153 16.13 -12.64 -10.99
C THR A 153 16.25 -14.07 -11.52
N ILE A 154 15.71 -14.31 -12.72
CA ILE A 154 15.83 -15.56 -13.47
C ILE A 154 16.74 -15.32 -14.68
N PHE A 155 17.77 -16.14 -14.86
CA PHE A 155 18.67 -16.11 -16.01
C PHE A 155 18.28 -17.20 -17.00
N PHE A 156 18.05 -16.82 -18.25
CA PHE A 156 17.73 -17.75 -19.33
C PHE A 156 18.24 -17.23 -20.67
N GLU A 157 18.99 -18.06 -21.41
CA GLU A 157 19.59 -17.72 -22.72
C GLU A 157 20.40 -16.40 -22.73
N GLY A 158 21.11 -16.12 -21.64
CA GLY A 158 21.89 -14.87 -21.49
C GLY A 158 21.05 -13.63 -21.17
N ASN A 159 19.73 -13.77 -21.05
CA ASN A 159 18.80 -12.71 -20.64
C ASN A 159 18.53 -12.76 -19.14
N GLU A 160 18.31 -11.58 -18.55
CA GLU A 160 17.95 -11.40 -17.14
C GLU A 160 16.48 -11.01 -17.00
N PHE A 161 15.70 -11.84 -16.33
CA PHE A 161 14.30 -11.58 -16.02
C PHE A 161 14.16 -11.23 -14.53
N SER A 162 14.15 -9.93 -14.22
CA SER A 162 13.94 -9.43 -12.86
C SER A 162 12.46 -9.37 -12.53
N VAL A 163 12.06 -10.07 -11.46
CA VAL A 163 10.69 -10.09 -10.92
C VAL A 163 10.53 -8.93 -9.93
N ASP A 164 10.62 -7.72 -10.47
CA ASP A 164 10.60 -6.50 -9.67
C ASP A 164 9.22 -5.85 -9.58
N ALA A 165 9.02 -4.90 -8.65
CA ALA A 165 7.73 -4.21 -8.47
C ALA A 165 7.24 -3.44 -9.71
N ALA A 166 8.16 -3.10 -10.62
CA ALA A 166 7.84 -2.51 -11.92
C ALA A 166 7.09 -3.48 -12.84
N CYS A 167 7.26 -4.80 -12.67
CA CYS A 167 6.34 -5.77 -13.23
C CYS A 167 4.99 -5.51 -12.55
N MET A 168 4.01 -5.00 -13.30
CA MET A 168 2.67 -4.49 -12.89
C MET A 168 1.83 -5.31 -11.86
N GLY A 169 2.34 -6.40 -11.27
CA GLY A 169 1.66 -7.27 -10.32
C GLY A 169 1.03 -6.56 -9.12
N LEU A 170 1.61 -5.46 -8.64
CA LEU A 170 1.03 -4.67 -7.53
C LEU A 170 -0.30 -4.02 -7.94
N ASN A 171 -0.28 -3.32 -9.07
CA ASN A 171 -1.48 -2.73 -9.66
C ASN A 171 -2.49 -3.82 -10.03
N MET A 172 -2.03 -5.02 -10.43
CA MET A 172 -2.90 -6.14 -10.75
C MET A 172 -3.63 -6.67 -9.52
N MET A 173 -3.02 -6.70 -8.33
CA MET A 173 -3.69 -7.13 -7.09
C MET A 173 -4.91 -6.25 -6.81
N ILE A 174 -4.70 -4.93 -6.71
CA ILE A 174 -5.78 -3.97 -6.45
C ILE A 174 -6.81 -3.98 -7.59
N THR A 175 -6.35 -3.99 -8.84
CA THR A 175 -7.22 -4.07 -10.02
C THR A 175 -8.11 -5.30 -9.97
N SER A 176 -7.55 -6.47 -9.64
CA SER A 176 -8.32 -7.72 -9.56
C SER A 176 -9.36 -7.70 -8.43
N MET A 177 -9.01 -7.12 -7.27
CA MET A 177 -9.94 -6.97 -6.15
C MET A 177 -11.08 -6.01 -6.51
N LEU A 178 -10.78 -4.86 -7.13
CA LEU A 178 -11.79 -3.92 -7.61
C LEU A 178 -12.71 -4.54 -8.67
N CYS A 179 -12.14 -5.26 -9.64
CA CYS A 179 -12.92 -6.01 -10.63
C CYS A 179 -13.83 -7.07 -9.97
N GLY A 180 -13.30 -7.83 -9.01
CA GLY A 180 -14.09 -8.79 -8.25
C GLY A 180 -15.24 -8.14 -7.47
N ILE A 181 -15.00 -6.98 -6.85
CA ILE A 181 -16.04 -6.21 -6.15
C ILE A 181 -17.08 -5.66 -7.14
N MET A 182 -16.68 -5.21 -8.33
CA MET A 182 -17.60 -4.78 -9.39
C MET A 182 -18.50 -5.92 -9.87
N ILE A 183 -17.92 -7.09 -10.17
CA ILE A 183 -18.67 -8.29 -10.58
C ILE A 183 -19.64 -8.71 -9.44
N LEU A 184 -19.16 -8.70 -8.19
CA LEU A 184 -20.00 -8.99 -7.03
C LEU A 184 -21.16 -8.00 -6.89
N GLY A 185 -20.88 -6.69 -6.99
CA GLY A 185 -21.90 -5.64 -6.90
C GLY A 185 -22.94 -5.77 -8.01
N PHE A 186 -22.50 -6.08 -9.23
CA PHE A 186 -23.37 -6.34 -10.37
C PHE A 186 -24.33 -7.52 -10.09
N TYR A 187 -23.81 -8.68 -9.66
CA TYR A 187 -24.65 -9.85 -9.38
C TYR A 187 -25.55 -9.67 -8.14
N GLN A 188 -25.09 -8.99 -7.09
CA GLN A 188 -25.94 -8.63 -5.95
C GLN A 188 -27.11 -7.74 -6.34
N LYS A 189 -26.89 -6.78 -7.26
CA LYS A 189 -27.95 -5.94 -7.81
C LYS A 189 -28.90 -6.76 -8.69
N LYS A 190 -28.35 -7.56 -9.61
CA LYS A 190 -29.14 -8.40 -10.55
C LYS A 190 -30.05 -9.38 -9.83
N MET A 191 -29.57 -9.98 -8.73
CA MET A 191 -30.30 -11.01 -7.98
C MET A 191 -31.02 -10.48 -6.73
N ASN A 192 -30.91 -9.17 -6.43
CA ASN A 192 -31.46 -8.53 -5.22
C ASN A 192 -31.12 -9.25 -3.89
N VAL A 193 -29.90 -9.77 -3.78
CA VAL A 193 -29.39 -10.44 -2.59
C VAL A 193 -28.16 -9.74 -2.05
N ARG A 194 -27.87 -9.93 -0.76
CA ARG A 194 -26.65 -9.43 -0.11
C ARG A 194 -25.84 -10.56 0.49
N LEU A 195 -24.52 -10.47 0.36
CA LEU A 195 -23.58 -11.33 1.08
C LEU A 195 -23.19 -10.71 2.42
N ASN A 196 -22.95 -11.57 3.40
CA ASN A 196 -22.35 -11.17 4.67
C ASN A 196 -20.89 -10.73 4.48
N PHE A 197 -20.42 -9.81 5.33
CA PHE A 197 -19.04 -9.30 5.35
C PHE A 197 -18.01 -10.43 5.32
N PHE A 198 -18.15 -11.44 6.18
CA PHE A 198 -17.22 -12.57 6.23
C PHE A 198 -17.06 -13.26 4.87
N LYS A 199 -18.15 -13.46 4.12
CA LYS A 199 -18.12 -14.09 2.79
C LYS A 199 -17.45 -13.18 1.75
N VAL A 200 -17.65 -11.86 1.86
CA VAL A 200 -16.95 -10.88 1.02
C VAL A 200 -15.44 -10.92 1.31
N THR A 201 -15.03 -10.98 2.57
CA THR A 201 -13.62 -11.09 2.97
C THR A 201 -12.99 -12.38 2.46
N VAL A 202 -13.68 -13.53 2.60
CA VAL A 202 -13.22 -14.81 2.03
C VAL A 202 -13.06 -14.71 0.51
N LEU A 203 -14.01 -14.10 -0.20
CA LEU A 203 -13.89 -13.86 -1.63
C LEU A 203 -12.67 -12.97 -1.98
N MET A 204 -12.39 -11.91 -1.22
CA MET A 204 -11.19 -11.10 -1.42
C MET A 204 -9.90 -11.92 -1.24
N GLY A 205 -9.88 -12.82 -0.25
CA GLY A 205 -8.77 -13.76 -0.06
C GLY A 205 -8.58 -14.71 -1.24
N ILE A 206 -9.68 -15.24 -1.80
CA ILE A 206 -9.64 -16.09 -3.01
C ILE A 206 -9.10 -15.28 -4.20
N ILE A 207 -9.55 -14.04 -4.41
CA ILE A 207 -9.04 -13.17 -5.48
C ILE A 207 -7.53 -12.95 -5.33
N ALA A 208 -7.06 -12.68 -4.09
CA ALA A 208 -5.64 -12.50 -3.83
C ALA A 208 -4.83 -13.77 -4.16
N LEU A 209 -5.34 -14.94 -3.78
CA LEU A 209 -4.70 -16.22 -4.11
C LEU A 209 -4.65 -16.47 -5.62
N LEU A 210 -5.76 -16.25 -6.33
CA LEU A 210 -5.80 -16.36 -7.79
C LEU A 210 -4.79 -15.41 -8.45
N ASN A 211 -4.61 -14.21 -7.91
CA ASN A 211 -3.64 -13.25 -8.42
C ASN A 211 -2.18 -13.71 -8.21
N ILE A 212 -1.87 -14.29 -7.04
CA ILE A 212 -0.55 -14.90 -6.78
C ILE A 212 -0.26 -16.01 -7.80
N ILE A 213 -1.24 -16.88 -8.05
CA ILE A 213 -1.14 -17.95 -9.05
C ILE A 213 -0.99 -17.37 -10.47
N ALA A 214 -1.79 -16.36 -10.83
CA ALA A 214 -1.71 -15.69 -12.13
C ALA A 214 -0.33 -15.07 -12.36
N ASN A 215 0.27 -14.49 -11.32
CA ASN A 215 1.62 -13.93 -11.40
C ASN A 215 2.69 -15.02 -11.57
N LEU A 216 2.54 -16.20 -10.94
CA LEU A 216 3.42 -17.35 -11.18
C LEU A 216 3.43 -17.75 -12.65
N PHE A 217 2.24 -17.99 -13.22
CA PHE A 217 2.12 -18.35 -14.64
C PHE A 217 2.64 -17.25 -15.55
N ARG A 218 2.38 -15.98 -15.23
CA ARG A 218 2.93 -14.85 -15.98
C ARG A 218 4.45 -14.91 -16.05
N MET A 219 5.15 -15.14 -14.93
CA MET A 219 6.62 -15.23 -14.95
C MET A 219 7.12 -16.37 -15.83
N ILE A 220 6.50 -17.55 -15.73
CA ILE A 220 6.85 -18.70 -16.56
C ILE A 220 6.69 -18.38 -18.04
N LEU A 221 5.55 -17.77 -18.43
CA LEU A 221 5.28 -17.37 -19.81
C LEU A 221 6.29 -16.34 -20.31
N LEU A 222 6.61 -15.33 -19.50
CA LEU A 222 7.58 -14.30 -19.88
C LEU A 222 8.97 -14.89 -20.15
N VAL A 223 9.41 -15.86 -19.34
CA VAL A 223 10.71 -16.51 -19.54
C VAL A 223 10.66 -17.46 -20.74
N MET A 224 9.63 -18.31 -20.85
CA MET A 224 9.50 -19.28 -21.95
C MET A 224 9.42 -18.61 -23.32
N PHE A 225 8.78 -17.45 -23.41
CA PHE A 225 8.65 -16.68 -24.66
C PHE A 225 9.69 -15.57 -24.80
N VAL A 226 10.65 -15.47 -23.87
CA VAL A 226 11.72 -14.47 -23.87
C VAL A 226 11.17 -13.03 -24.01
N ILE A 227 10.11 -12.72 -23.28
CA ILE A 227 9.43 -11.42 -23.32
C ILE A 227 10.06 -10.49 -22.27
N LEU A 228 10.89 -9.56 -22.75
CA LEU A 228 11.59 -8.59 -21.91
C LEU A 228 10.65 -7.47 -21.39
N PRO A 229 11.00 -6.77 -20.29
CA PRO A 229 10.17 -5.72 -19.70
C PRO A 229 9.84 -4.54 -20.63
N GLU A 230 10.74 -4.22 -21.57
CA GLU A 230 10.58 -3.13 -22.54
C GLU A 230 9.61 -3.46 -23.68
N ASP A 231 9.24 -4.73 -23.85
CA ASP A 231 8.32 -5.17 -24.89
C ASP A 231 6.86 -4.93 -24.46
N ALA A 232 6.05 -4.39 -25.38
CA ALA A 232 4.60 -4.24 -25.17
C ALA A 232 3.92 -5.59 -24.84
N MET A 233 4.44 -6.71 -25.35
CA MET A 233 3.97 -8.07 -25.05
C MET A 233 4.07 -8.41 -23.56
N HIS A 234 4.99 -7.77 -22.83
CA HIS A 234 5.07 -7.93 -21.38
C HIS A 234 3.77 -7.47 -20.70
N GLY A 235 3.24 -6.32 -21.14
CA GLY A 235 1.99 -5.77 -20.64
C GLY A 235 0.76 -6.59 -21.06
N TYR A 236 0.71 -7.01 -22.33
CA TYR A 236 -0.38 -7.85 -22.84
C TYR A 236 -0.45 -9.19 -22.14
N THR A 237 0.69 -9.86 -21.94
CA THR A 237 0.77 -11.12 -21.19
C THR A 237 0.22 -10.94 -19.78
N GLY A 238 0.56 -9.84 -19.13
CA GLY A 238 0.01 -9.50 -17.82
C GLY A 238 -1.52 -9.35 -17.79
N ILE A 239 -2.08 -8.59 -18.74
CA ILE A 239 -3.54 -8.41 -18.86
C ILE A 239 -4.23 -9.73 -19.20
N MET A 240 -3.64 -10.53 -20.08
CA MET A 240 -4.13 -11.87 -20.43
C MET A 240 -4.17 -12.79 -19.21
N CYS A 241 -3.09 -12.84 -18.43
CA CYS A 241 -3.05 -13.62 -17.19
C CYS A 241 -4.10 -13.16 -16.18
N LEU A 242 -4.29 -11.85 -16.01
CA LEU A 242 -5.37 -11.32 -15.17
C LEU A 242 -6.75 -11.76 -15.66
N ALA A 243 -7.01 -11.66 -16.97
CA ALA A 243 -8.29 -12.03 -17.56
C ALA A 243 -8.58 -13.53 -17.41
N VAL A 244 -7.61 -14.38 -17.77
CA VAL A 244 -7.78 -15.84 -17.80
C VAL A 244 -7.73 -16.46 -16.41
N TYR A 245 -6.75 -16.11 -15.58
CA TYR A 245 -6.54 -16.77 -14.29
C TYR A 245 -7.30 -16.13 -13.13
N VAL A 246 -7.79 -14.89 -13.30
CA VAL A 246 -8.52 -14.19 -12.22
C VAL A 246 -9.94 -13.86 -12.63
N ILE A 247 -10.15 -13.05 -13.67
CA ILE A 247 -11.49 -12.57 -14.03
C ILE A 247 -12.42 -13.69 -14.48
N LEU A 248 -11.96 -14.59 -15.35
CA LEU A 248 -12.75 -15.70 -15.86
C LEU A 248 -13.25 -16.63 -14.72
N PRO A 249 -12.40 -17.12 -13.80
CA PRO A 249 -12.86 -17.86 -12.63
C PRO A 249 -13.87 -17.08 -11.78
N LEU A 250 -13.68 -15.76 -11.60
CA LEU A 250 -14.60 -14.94 -10.80
C LEU A 250 -15.98 -14.77 -11.45
N ILE A 251 -16.05 -14.69 -12.78
CA ILE A 251 -17.33 -14.64 -13.51
C ILE A 251 -18.19 -15.88 -13.21
N TRP A 252 -17.57 -17.02 -12.89
CA TRP A 252 -18.26 -18.27 -12.59
C TRP A 252 -18.50 -18.43 -11.09
N LEU A 253 -17.49 -18.14 -10.27
CA LEU A 253 -17.52 -18.29 -8.82
C LEU A 253 -18.50 -17.33 -8.15
N ILE A 254 -18.49 -16.05 -8.54
CA ILE A 254 -19.31 -15.01 -7.88
C ILE A 254 -20.81 -15.27 -8.03
N PRO A 255 -21.39 -15.52 -9.23
CA PRO A 255 -22.82 -15.82 -9.33
C PRO A 255 -23.20 -17.10 -8.59
N TRP A 256 -22.35 -18.13 -8.62
CA TRP A 256 -22.57 -19.35 -7.83
C TRP A 256 -22.67 -19.03 -6.34
N LEU A 257 -21.72 -18.25 -5.83
CA LEU A 257 -21.63 -17.84 -4.43
C LEU A 257 -22.83 -16.95 -4.04
N VAL A 258 -23.17 -15.97 -4.87
CA VAL A 258 -24.32 -15.09 -4.67
C VAL A 258 -25.63 -15.87 -4.66
N LYS A 259 -25.80 -16.87 -5.54
CA LYS A 259 -27.00 -17.72 -5.61
C LYS A 259 -27.16 -18.62 -4.38
N HIS A 260 -26.09 -19.25 -3.91
CA HIS A 260 -26.17 -20.24 -2.82
C HIS A 260 -26.18 -19.59 -1.44
N TRP A 261 -25.50 -18.45 -1.30
CA TRP A 261 -25.20 -17.85 0.00
C TRP A 261 -25.73 -16.43 0.18
N GLY A 262 -26.34 -15.86 -0.87
CA GLY A 262 -27.02 -14.58 -0.83
C GLY A 262 -28.26 -14.64 0.05
N LYS A 263 -28.40 -13.64 0.91
CA LYS A 263 -29.64 -13.44 1.67
C LYS A 263 -30.52 -12.45 0.91
N ILE A 264 -31.79 -12.77 0.75
CA ILE A 264 -32.80 -11.85 0.19
C ILE A 264 -32.84 -10.61 1.07
N LYS A 265 -32.90 -9.45 0.43
CA LYS A 265 -33.05 -8.18 1.13
C LYS A 265 -34.44 -8.14 1.77
N THR A 266 -34.49 -8.32 3.09
CA THR A 266 -35.75 -8.20 3.83
C THR A 266 -36.23 -6.76 3.74
N GLU A 267 -37.44 -6.56 3.22
CA GLU A 267 -38.09 -5.26 3.25
C GLU A 267 -38.39 -4.89 4.70
N THR A 268 -37.67 -3.90 5.21
CA THR A 268 -37.92 -3.35 6.55
C THR A 268 -38.96 -2.24 6.44
N ALA A 269 -39.81 -2.13 7.45
CA ALA A 269 -40.77 -1.05 7.58
C ALA A 269 -40.11 0.33 7.38
N PRO A 270 -40.83 1.30 6.78
CA PRO A 270 -40.30 2.63 6.52
C PRO A 270 -39.86 3.27 7.84
N ALA A 271 -38.61 3.74 7.84
CA ALA A 271 -38.03 4.35 9.03
C ALA A 271 -38.68 5.70 9.36
N GLU A 272 -38.72 6.02 10.66
CA GLU A 272 -39.15 7.33 11.14
C GLU A 272 -38.31 8.47 10.55
N PRO A 273 -38.93 9.62 10.27
CA PRO A 273 -38.23 10.78 9.73
C PRO A 273 -37.18 11.29 10.72
N VAL A 274 -35.91 11.27 10.31
CA VAL A 274 -34.82 11.86 11.08
C VAL A 274 -34.85 13.38 10.95
N ASN A 275 -34.62 14.09 12.04
CA ASN A 275 -34.56 15.56 12.05
C ASN A 275 -33.42 16.05 11.15
N SER A 276 -33.78 16.77 10.07
CA SER A 276 -32.83 17.27 9.07
C SER A 276 -31.76 18.21 9.66
N LEU A 277 -32.12 19.02 10.65
CA LEU A 277 -31.19 19.94 11.30
C LEU A 277 -30.09 19.19 12.06
N GLN A 278 -30.46 18.13 12.78
CA GLN A 278 -29.50 17.30 13.52
C GLN A 278 -28.48 16.64 12.58
N VAL A 279 -28.92 16.17 11.41
CA VAL A 279 -28.04 15.57 10.40
C VAL A 279 -27.08 16.61 9.83
N ILE A 280 -27.56 17.81 9.52
CA ILE A 280 -26.71 18.91 9.04
C ILE A 280 -25.67 19.29 10.11
N MET A 281 -26.09 19.45 11.37
CA MET A 281 -25.19 19.74 12.48
C MET A 281 -24.14 18.64 12.68
N ALA A 282 -24.52 17.37 12.55
CA ALA A 282 -23.58 16.25 12.62
C ALA A 282 -22.52 16.33 11.51
N HIS A 283 -22.90 16.68 10.28
CA HIS A 283 -21.94 16.88 9.19
C HIS A 283 -21.01 18.06 9.41
N VAL A 284 -21.54 19.19 9.87
CA VAL A 284 -20.72 20.39 10.17
C VAL A 284 -19.72 20.07 11.28
N CYS A 285 -20.17 19.42 12.35
CA CYS A 285 -19.31 18.97 13.45
C CYS A 285 -18.22 18.01 12.95
N LEU A 286 -18.59 17.00 12.16
CA LEU A 286 -17.64 16.04 11.61
C LEU A 286 -16.63 16.70 10.68
N ALA A 287 -17.09 17.59 9.78
CA ALA A 287 -16.21 18.34 8.88
C ALA A 287 -15.24 19.24 9.65
N ALA A 288 -15.69 19.87 10.75
CA ALA A 288 -14.80 20.63 11.64
C ALA A 288 -13.75 19.72 12.31
N CYS A 289 -14.15 18.56 12.83
CA CYS A 289 -13.22 17.58 13.40
C CYS A 289 -12.17 17.11 12.37
N VAL A 290 -12.62 16.73 11.16
CA VAL A 290 -11.72 16.30 10.09
C VAL A 290 -10.80 17.46 9.66
N GLY A 291 -11.32 18.68 9.58
CA GLY A 291 -10.53 19.89 9.28
C GLY A 291 -9.46 20.18 10.32
N MET A 292 -9.77 20.05 11.62
CA MET A 292 -8.80 20.19 12.71
C MET A 292 -7.71 19.11 12.65
N VAL A 293 -8.09 17.86 12.39
CA VAL A 293 -7.12 16.76 12.20
C VAL A 293 -6.26 17.00 10.96
N ALA A 294 -6.85 17.45 9.86
CA ALA A 294 -6.14 17.79 8.63
C ALA A 294 -5.11 18.90 8.87
N TRP A 295 -5.51 19.97 9.55
CA TRP A 295 -4.60 21.03 9.98
C TRP A 295 -3.43 20.47 10.80
N LYS A 296 -3.73 19.70 11.84
CA LYS A 296 -2.70 19.09 12.70
C LYS A 296 -1.75 18.17 11.95
N THR A 297 -2.27 17.39 10.99
CA THR A 297 -1.49 16.45 10.17
C THR A 297 -0.57 17.20 9.19
N MET A 298 -0.94 18.42 8.80
CA MET A 298 -0.13 19.29 7.93
C MET A 298 0.88 20.15 8.71
N LEU A 299 0.74 20.29 10.03
CA LEU A 299 1.78 20.94 10.82
C LEU A 299 3.09 20.16 10.64
N PRO A 300 4.22 20.84 10.38
CA PRO A 300 5.53 20.19 10.39
C PRO A 300 5.65 19.39 11.68
N GLY A 301 5.88 18.08 11.57
CA GLY A 301 5.95 17.19 12.73
C GLY A 301 6.87 17.78 13.79
N ILE A 302 6.49 17.64 15.07
CA ILE A 302 7.26 18.10 16.23
C ILE A 302 8.72 17.70 16.03
N GLN A 303 9.53 18.73 15.72
CA GLN A 303 10.98 18.78 15.54
C GLN A 303 11.62 17.52 14.95
N GLN A 304 12.00 17.62 13.67
CA GLN A 304 13.24 17.04 13.18
C GLN A 304 14.35 17.49 14.14
N VAL A 305 14.68 16.66 15.14
CA VAL A 305 15.85 16.88 15.97
C VAL A 305 17.01 16.48 15.10
N ASN A 306 17.47 17.40 14.26
CA ASN A 306 18.81 17.30 13.74
C ASN A 306 19.71 17.24 14.97
N PRO A 307 20.49 16.17 15.15
CA PRO A 307 21.41 16.11 16.27
C PRO A 307 22.30 17.35 16.21
N ALA A 308 22.35 18.12 17.29
CA ALA A 308 23.10 19.37 17.35
C ALA A 308 24.60 19.15 17.07
N VAL A 309 25.07 17.92 17.29
CA VAL A 309 26.41 17.45 16.97
C VAL A 309 26.27 16.14 16.21
N LEU A 310 26.81 16.10 14.99
CA LEU A 310 26.93 14.85 14.23
C LEU A 310 28.06 14.00 14.84
N PRO A 311 27.87 12.69 15.03
CA PRO A 311 28.94 11.84 15.55
C PRO A 311 30.11 11.83 14.57
N ALA A 312 31.33 11.95 15.10
CA ALA A 312 32.53 11.73 14.30
C ALA A 312 32.63 10.23 14.01
N VAL A 313 32.76 9.89 12.73
CA VAL A 313 33.03 8.52 12.28
C VAL A 313 34.43 8.54 11.68
N GLU A 314 35.35 7.78 12.26
CA GLU A 314 36.76 7.77 11.86
C GLU A 314 36.90 7.43 10.37
N GLY A 315 37.60 8.29 9.61
CA GLY A 315 37.80 8.11 8.18
C GLY A 315 36.60 8.44 7.29
N PHE A 316 35.51 8.99 7.85
CA PHE A 316 34.32 9.39 7.08
C PHE A 316 33.98 10.87 7.27
N LYS A 317 33.46 11.46 6.21
CA LYS A 317 32.80 12.76 6.24
C LYS A 317 31.31 12.56 6.55
N VAL A 318 30.85 13.18 7.63
CA VAL A 318 29.45 13.11 8.06
C VAL A 318 28.74 14.41 7.72
N THR A 319 27.61 14.31 7.01
CA THR A 319 26.78 15.45 6.62
C THR A 319 25.32 15.18 6.97
N SER A 320 24.65 16.14 7.61
CA SER A 320 23.20 16.09 7.81
C SER A 320 22.52 16.55 6.52
N MET A 321 21.54 15.77 6.07
CA MET A 321 20.65 16.13 4.97
C MET A 321 19.23 16.39 5.52
N ASP A 322 18.34 16.88 4.65
CA ASP A 322 16.94 17.06 5.00
C ASP A 322 16.26 15.75 5.42
N ASN A 323 15.19 15.85 6.23
CA ASN A 323 14.35 14.73 6.65
C ASN A 323 15.05 13.68 7.52
N ASN A 324 15.91 14.12 8.44
CA ASN A 324 16.64 13.26 9.38
C ASN A 324 17.48 12.16 8.68
N VAL A 325 18.02 12.49 7.51
CA VAL A 325 18.94 11.62 6.79
C VAL A 325 20.35 12.08 7.09
N ILE A 326 21.17 11.17 7.58
CA ILE A 326 22.59 11.41 7.82
C ILE A 326 23.35 10.65 6.74
N LYS A 327 24.15 11.39 5.99
CA LYS A 327 25.03 10.87 4.94
C LYS A 327 26.44 10.78 5.50
N VAL A 328 27.03 9.60 5.41
CA VAL A 328 28.38 9.30 5.88
C VAL A 328 29.13 8.72 4.68
N GLU A 329 30.18 9.40 4.24
CA GLU A 329 30.88 9.03 3.00
C GLU A 329 32.40 9.15 3.13
N ASN A 330 33.10 8.32 2.37
CA ASN A 330 34.54 8.40 2.12
C ASN A 330 34.81 7.94 0.67
N ASP A 331 36.07 7.69 0.34
CA ASP A 331 36.48 7.29 -1.02
C ASP A 331 35.99 5.90 -1.43
N THR A 332 35.51 5.06 -0.50
CA THR A 332 35.19 3.65 -0.77
C THR A 332 33.73 3.29 -0.51
N ALA A 333 33.00 4.09 0.29
CA ALA A 333 31.67 3.77 0.74
C ALA A 333 30.79 5.02 0.94
N LEU A 334 29.52 4.85 0.57
CA LEU A 334 28.45 5.80 0.80
C LEU A 334 27.39 5.18 1.70
N ILE A 335 27.21 5.75 2.88
CA ILE A 335 26.30 5.26 3.91
C ILE A 335 25.21 6.31 4.16
N TYR A 336 23.95 5.87 4.15
CA TYR A 336 22.81 6.66 4.58
C TYR A 336 22.18 6.04 5.80
N VAL A 337 22.03 6.84 6.86
CA VAL A 337 21.26 6.49 8.05
C VAL A 337 20.02 7.36 8.09
N LYS A 338 18.84 6.75 8.04
CA LYS A 338 17.57 7.48 8.12
C LYS A 338 16.81 7.02 9.34
N THR A 339 16.57 7.94 10.27
CA THR A 339 15.79 7.61 11.47
C THR A 339 14.32 7.42 11.09
N ILE A 340 13.69 6.41 11.70
CA ILE A 340 12.30 6.08 11.44
C ILE A 340 11.46 6.62 12.62
N PRO A 341 10.55 7.58 12.39
CA PRO A 341 9.80 8.21 13.48
C PRO A 341 8.94 7.25 14.30
N GLY A 342 8.51 6.13 13.70
CA GLY A 342 7.74 5.10 14.38
C GLY A 342 7.39 3.91 13.48
N PHE A 343 6.84 2.86 14.11
CA PHE A 343 6.51 1.59 13.44
C PHE A 343 5.54 1.74 12.25
N TYR A 344 4.76 2.82 12.21
CA TYR A 344 3.74 3.10 11.20
C TYR A 344 4.28 3.89 9.97
N TYR A 345 5.56 4.28 9.97
CA TYR A 345 6.15 5.05 8.87
C TYR A 345 6.52 4.15 7.69
N SER A 346 6.14 4.55 6.47
CA SER A 346 6.27 3.75 5.24
C SER A 346 7.31 4.28 4.24
N ASP A 347 7.70 5.56 4.32
CA ASP A 347 8.50 6.26 3.30
C ASP A 347 10.02 6.02 3.34
N HIS A 348 10.47 4.98 4.05
CA HIS A 348 11.91 4.75 4.28
C HIS A 348 12.45 3.45 3.67
N HIS A 349 11.74 2.82 2.73
CA HIS A 349 12.32 1.69 1.99
C HIS A 349 13.39 2.20 1.01
N PRO A 350 14.62 1.64 0.96
CA PRO A 350 15.70 2.16 0.11
C PRO A 350 15.36 2.12 -1.37
N THR A 351 14.52 1.17 -1.78
CA THR A 351 14.01 1.02 -3.15
C THR A 351 13.25 2.24 -3.63
N ILE A 352 12.60 2.99 -2.75
CA ILE A 352 11.84 4.19 -3.13
C ILE A 352 12.81 5.33 -3.44
N CYS A 353 13.78 5.58 -2.56
CA CYS A 353 14.70 6.71 -2.70
C CYS A 353 15.64 6.56 -3.90
N TRP A 354 16.24 5.37 -4.06
CA TRP A 354 17.19 5.10 -5.13
C TRP A 354 16.53 5.10 -6.52
N ARG A 355 15.28 4.59 -6.63
CA ARG A 355 14.48 4.73 -7.86
C ARG A 355 14.17 6.19 -8.19
N GLY A 356 13.90 7.02 -7.18
CA GLY A 356 13.74 8.47 -7.37
C GLY A 356 15.00 9.14 -7.95
N SER A 357 16.19 8.61 -7.65
CA SER A 357 17.48 9.07 -8.20
C SER A 357 17.82 8.44 -9.57
N GLY A 358 16.93 7.60 -10.12
CA GLY A 358 17.10 6.93 -11.40
C GLY A 358 17.90 5.63 -11.37
N PHE A 359 18.10 5.03 -10.19
CA PHE A 359 18.71 3.69 -10.07
C PHE A 359 17.66 2.59 -10.10
N GLU A 360 18.00 1.49 -10.75
CA GLU A 360 17.25 0.24 -10.73
C GLU A 360 17.90 -0.76 -9.77
N PHE A 361 17.09 -1.57 -9.11
CA PHE A 361 17.58 -2.64 -8.25
C PHE A 361 17.63 -3.94 -9.04
N LYS A 362 18.80 -4.57 -9.07
CA LYS A 362 19.02 -5.88 -9.64
C LYS A 362 19.47 -6.86 -8.56
N HIS A 363 19.14 -8.14 -8.73
CA HIS A 363 19.56 -9.23 -7.84
C HIS A 363 19.28 -8.95 -6.36
N ILE A 364 18.07 -8.50 -6.05
CA ILE A 364 17.69 -8.31 -4.65
C ILE A 364 17.65 -9.68 -3.98
N LYS A 365 18.40 -9.84 -2.90
CA LYS A 365 18.43 -11.06 -2.08
C LYS A 365 18.63 -10.75 -0.61
N GLU A 366 18.35 -11.75 0.22
CA GLU A 366 18.72 -11.75 1.63
C GLU A 366 19.93 -12.67 1.81
N GLU A 367 20.98 -12.17 2.46
CA GLU A 367 22.18 -12.95 2.74
C GLU A 367 22.69 -12.71 4.17
N LYS A 368 23.55 -13.62 4.65
CA LYS A 368 24.12 -13.52 6.00
C LYS A 368 25.50 -12.86 5.93
N ILE A 369 25.63 -11.70 6.56
CA ILE A 369 26.90 -10.98 6.72
C ILE A 369 27.13 -10.79 8.22
N ALA A 370 28.31 -11.18 8.72
CA ALA A 370 28.64 -11.16 10.15
C ALA A 370 27.56 -11.86 11.04
N GLY A 371 26.96 -12.94 10.54
CA GLY A 371 25.90 -13.69 11.25
C GLY A 371 24.53 -13.03 11.28
N LYS A 372 24.35 -11.86 10.64
CA LYS A 372 23.06 -11.14 10.54
C LYS A 372 22.48 -11.29 9.14
N THR A 373 21.17 -11.44 9.05
CA THR A 373 20.46 -11.44 7.75
C THR A 373 20.26 -9.99 7.29
N ILE A 374 20.85 -9.65 6.15
CA ILE A 374 20.84 -8.30 5.56
C ILE A 374 20.30 -8.42 4.13
N SER A 375 19.57 -7.41 3.67
CA SER A 375 19.14 -7.33 2.27
C SER A 375 20.25 -6.71 1.43
N THR A 376 20.56 -7.30 0.29
CA THR A 376 21.55 -6.78 -0.66
C THR A 376 21.01 -6.74 -2.08
N SER A 377 21.59 -5.88 -2.90
CA SER A 377 21.22 -5.68 -4.29
C SER A 377 22.34 -4.97 -5.07
N ILE A 378 22.22 -4.95 -6.39
CA ILE A 378 23.02 -4.14 -7.29
C ILE A 378 22.16 -2.96 -7.75
N LEU A 379 22.63 -1.74 -7.52
CA LEU A 379 22.05 -0.53 -8.07
C LEU A 379 22.66 -0.29 -9.46
N GLN A 380 21.81 -0.18 -10.49
CA GLN A 380 22.24 0.06 -11.87
C GLN A 380 21.65 1.38 -12.39
N LYS A 381 22.50 2.22 -12.99
CA LYS A 381 22.07 3.42 -13.72
C LYS A 381 22.95 3.64 -14.96
N GLY A 382 22.41 3.28 -16.13
CA GLY A 382 23.23 3.26 -17.36
C GLY A 382 24.38 2.26 -17.20
N THR A 383 25.62 2.73 -17.32
CA THR A 383 26.84 1.92 -17.10
C THR A 383 27.31 1.91 -15.65
N GLU A 384 26.78 2.80 -14.80
CA GLU A 384 27.13 2.90 -13.40
C GLU A 384 26.52 1.73 -12.62
N ARG A 385 27.35 1.07 -11.81
CA ARG A 385 26.97 -0.09 -11.00
C ARG A 385 27.50 0.08 -9.58
N LEU A 386 26.61 0.01 -8.61
CA LEU A 386 26.96 0.01 -7.19
C LEU A 386 26.40 -1.25 -6.53
N TYR A 387 27.11 -1.77 -5.54
CA TYR A 387 26.63 -2.84 -4.67
C TYR A 387 26.06 -2.18 -3.42
N THR A 388 24.84 -2.55 -3.03
CA THR A 388 24.17 -1.96 -1.88
C THR A 388 23.68 -3.01 -0.90
N ALA A 389 23.71 -2.66 0.38
CA ALA A 389 23.14 -3.43 1.47
C ALA A 389 22.25 -2.52 2.34
N TRP A 390 21.20 -3.08 2.93
CA TRP A 390 20.40 -2.35 3.93
C TRP A 390 19.79 -3.24 5.00
N TRP A 391 19.61 -2.65 6.18
CA TRP A 391 18.94 -3.27 7.32
C TRP A 391 18.33 -2.21 8.23
N TYR A 392 17.48 -2.67 9.14
CA TYR A 392 16.91 -1.88 10.21
C TYR A 392 17.71 -2.10 11.48
N ASP A 393 18.03 -1.02 12.19
CA ASP A 393 18.88 -1.03 13.37
C ASP A 393 18.31 -0.10 14.45
N ASN A 394 18.35 -0.50 15.72
CA ASN A 394 18.00 0.35 16.86
C ASN A 394 19.17 0.52 17.87
N GLY A 395 20.39 0.18 17.46
CA GLY A 395 21.60 0.14 18.28
C GLY A 395 21.81 -1.19 19.00
N THR A 396 20.73 -1.90 19.35
CA THR A 396 20.78 -3.20 20.07
C THR A 396 20.38 -4.40 19.22
N LYS A 397 19.52 -4.17 18.22
CA LYS A 397 18.92 -5.19 17.37
C LYS A 397 18.96 -4.75 15.92
N GLN A 398 19.47 -5.64 15.08
CA GLN A 398 19.57 -5.51 13.63
C GLN A 398 18.70 -6.55 12.94
N THR A 399 17.96 -6.16 11.92
CA THR A 399 17.15 -7.08 11.11
C THR A 399 16.96 -6.56 9.68
N GLY A 400 17.01 -7.45 8.69
CA GLY A 400 16.54 -7.16 7.32
C GLY A 400 15.01 -7.20 7.16
N SER A 401 14.29 -7.81 8.12
CA SER A 401 12.84 -8.01 8.02
C SER A 401 12.05 -6.77 8.39
N GLN A 402 11.19 -6.32 7.47
CA GLN A 402 10.28 -5.20 7.71
C GLN A 402 9.26 -5.48 8.82
N LEU A 403 8.79 -6.72 8.93
CA LEU A 403 7.80 -7.08 9.93
C LEU A 403 8.43 -7.12 11.31
N ASP A 404 9.66 -7.64 11.40
CA ASP A 404 10.34 -7.83 12.68
C ASP A 404 10.62 -6.50 13.37
N TRP A 405 11.18 -5.52 12.66
CA TRP A 405 11.48 -4.22 13.29
C TRP A 405 10.21 -3.45 13.64
N ARG A 406 9.16 -3.53 12.80
CA ARG A 406 7.88 -2.85 13.08
C ARG A 406 7.22 -3.41 14.31
N TRP A 407 7.21 -4.73 14.42
CA TRP A 407 6.66 -5.44 15.58
C TRP A 407 7.45 -5.11 16.84
N ASP A 408 8.78 -5.12 16.75
CA ASP A 408 9.67 -4.76 17.85
C ASP A 408 9.46 -3.30 18.30
N ALA A 409 9.44 -2.36 17.37
CA ALA A 409 9.19 -0.94 17.63
C ALA A 409 7.81 -0.68 18.24
N LEU A 410 6.79 -1.43 17.81
CA LEU A 410 5.44 -1.34 18.36
C LEU A 410 5.39 -1.82 19.82
N ILE A 411 5.99 -2.97 20.12
CA ILE A 411 5.93 -3.59 21.45
C ILE A 411 6.84 -2.85 22.45
N HIS A 412 8.09 -2.62 22.05
CA HIS A 412 9.13 -2.12 22.94
C HIS A 412 9.25 -0.58 22.91
N ARG A 413 8.49 0.10 22.04
CA ARG A 413 8.57 1.56 21.82
C ARG A 413 9.99 2.02 21.45
N THR A 414 10.76 1.15 20.80
CA THR A 414 12.12 1.44 20.33
C THR A 414 12.08 2.22 19.02
N ARG A 415 13.10 3.07 18.81
CA ARG A 415 13.29 3.79 17.56
C ARG A 415 14.28 3.03 16.70
N TYR A 416 13.90 2.80 15.45
CA TYR A 416 14.79 2.21 14.46
C TYR A 416 15.30 3.29 13.52
N ALA A 417 16.47 3.06 12.95
CA ALA A 417 16.95 3.69 11.74
C ALA A 417 17.07 2.63 10.66
N ILE A 418 16.95 3.06 9.41
CA ILE A 418 17.40 2.25 8.28
C ILE A 418 18.82 2.67 7.90
N VAL A 419 19.70 1.69 7.83
CA VAL A 419 21.08 1.86 7.37
C VAL A 419 21.15 1.33 5.95
N ASN A 420 21.66 2.14 5.03
CA ASN A 420 21.94 1.74 3.65
C ASN A 420 23.42 2.01 3.37
N VAL A 421 24.13 1.01 2.88
CA VAL A 421 25.56 1.08 2.54
C VAL A 421 25.68 0.79 1.06
N SER A 422 26.42 1.61 0.33
CA SER A 422 26.67 1.40 -1.11
C SER A 422 28.15 1.58 -1.43
N THR A 423 28.70 0.70 -2.27
CA THR A 423 30.13 0.66 -2.64
C THR A 423 30.28 0.28 -4.12
N GLU A 424 31.45 0.50 -4.71
CA GLU A 424 31.72 0.17 -6.12
C GLU A 424 31.90 -1.35 -6.36
N ASN A 425 32.31 -2.09 -5.34
CA ASN A 425 32.53 -3.54 -5.44
C ASN A 425 31.98 -4.29 -4.22
N ARG A 426 31.68 -5.57 -4.44
CA ARG A 426 31.04 -6.46 -3.46
C ARG A 426 31.92 -6.74 -2.23
N GLU A 427 33.22 -6.91 -2.41
CA GLU A 427 34.12 -7.23 -1.30
C GLU A 427 34.19 -6.07 -0.30
N THR A 428 34.29 -4.83 -0.81
CA THR A 428 34.21 -3.62 0.01
C THR A 428 32.86 -3.50 0.72
N LEU A 429 31.75 -3.85 0.04
CA LEU A 429 30.42 -3.84 0.67
C LEU A 429 30.39 -4.78 1.87
N GLU A 430 30.83 -6.03 1.69
CA GLU A 430 30.81 -7.04 2.75
C GLU A 430 31.69 -6.63 3.93
N LYS A 431 32.87 -6.03 3.68
CA LYS A 431 33.74 -5.49 4.73
C LYS A 431 33.08 -4.35 5.49
N GLU A 432 32.51 -3.36 4.81
CA GLU A 432 31.86 -2.20 5.46
C GLU A 432 30.59 -2.59 6.23
N VAL A 433 29.79 -3.52 5.69
CA VAL A 433 28.62 -4.03 6.39
C VAL A 433 29.05 -4.81 7.64
N ALA A 434 30.01 -5.71 7.53
CA ALA A 434 30.52 -6.47 8.68
C ALA A 434 31.08 -5.53 9.77
N ARG A 435 31.75 -4.46 9.35
CA ARG A 435 32.27 -3.39 10.22
C ARG A 435 31.15 -2.68 10.99
N LEU A 436 30.13 -2.17 10.28
CA LEU A 436 29.02 -1.42 10.88
C LEU A 436 28.11 -2.27 11.77
N LEU A 437 28.10 -3.59 11.57
CA LEU A 437 27.36 -4.53 12.43
C LEU A 437 28.08 -4.82 13.75
N GLN A 438 29.34 -4.41 13.92
CA GLN A 438 30.04 -4.50 15.19
C GLN A 438 29.52 -3.44 16.17
N PRO A 439 29.24 -3.79 17.44
CA PRO A 439 28.68 -2.85 18.41
C PRO A 439 29.49 -1.55 18.58
N GLU A 440 30.81 -1.64 18.55
CA GLU A 440 31.74 -0.52 18.77
C GLU A 440 31.76 0.48 17.61
N GLN A 441 31.36 0.03 16.41
CA GLN A 441 31.37 0.84 15.18
C GLN A 441 29.96 1.04 14.60
N ASN A 442 28.94 0.70 15.39
CA ASN A 442 27.56 0.89 15.01
C ASN A 442 27.19 2.38 15.05
N ILE A 443 27.04 2.94 13.85
CA ILE A 443 26.70 4.34 13.67
C ILE A 443 25.34 4.72 14.28
N VAL A 444 24.40 3.79 14.37
CA VAL A 444 23.06 4.04 14.91
C VAL A 444 23.11 4.19 16.43
N THR A 445 23.97 3.43 17.12
CA THR A 445 24.20 3.60 18.56
C THR A 445 24.69 5.01 18.87
N ALA A 446 25.60 5.56 18.06
CA ALA A 446 26.11 6.92 18.22
C ALA A 446 25.12 8.03 17.81
N LEU A 447 24.02 7.68 17.14
CA LEU A 447 22.99 8.61 16.68
C LEU A 447 21.73 8.62 17.53
N LEU A 448 21.43 7.50 18.20
CA LEU A 448 20.25 7.37 19.07
C LEU A 448 20.54 7.72 20.54
N HIS A 449 21.81 7.79 20.93
CA HIS A 449 22.29 8.19 22.25
C HIS A 449 23.05 9.51 22.17
#